data_AF-A0A5D3EP62-F1
#
_entry.id   AF-A0A5D3EP62-F1
#
_cell.length_a   1.000
_cell.length_b   1.000
_cell.length_c   1.000
_cell.angle_alpha   90.00
_cell.angle_beta   90.00
_cell.angle_gamma   90.00
#
_symmetry.space_group_name_H-M   'P 1'
#
loop_
_entity.id
_entity.type
_entity.pdbx_description
1 polymer ?
#
loop_
_entity_poly.entity_id
_entity_poly.type
_entity_poly.pdbx_seq_one_letter_code
_entity_poly.pdbx_strand_id
1 'polypeptide(L)'
;MNIRKRGIFVPMKKIVLIIFTLISVSIHAQHLSKDSLSTVHIQKHQRILQSPLYRITHAGVPLILIGALNYGKDKDFRVIRNSYIPHFRYHYDDYLQYSPGVVMLGLKAFGIEGRSSWGRLLVSDAFSAGIMAATVNILKYSFRKPRPDDSGNNSFPSGHTATAFMFATMLHNEYGTTRSSLYSVLGYSLATGTAISRQLNNKHWFSDVLTGAGIGIVSTQLGYYLADLIFRGKGFIHPQLKWEPDIEDETYASLGIQMGYTVGRNKIHLPEHIDIAGQGGATSSLSTAWFFTPHWGIGGKFTIAQTSPQIHTKRFFDTHPEIEKTIESFEARTISYISSVGGIHYKTKILPGLYAGGSAMAGVGYPRNYHVNIRYKNQVHAEPLLHCESHVIPNLDLTAHFMHITGKNAGLKLFVNYNIGIGKSDYIYYPPHKGQSIEPKTGVHRFILHNFSIGAEVAALFW
;
A
#
# COMPACT_ATOMS: atom_id res chain seq x y z
N MET A 1 26.87 -10.19 -36.27
CA MET A 1 27.43 -10.31 -34.91
C MET A 1 26.30 -10.72 -33.97
N ASN A 2 26.29 -11.99 -33.55
CA ASN A 2 25.15 -12.65 -32.90
C ASN A 2 25.32 -12.58 -31.37
N ILE A 3 24.59 -11.68 -30.68
CA ILE A 3 24.61 -11.61 -29.22
C ILE A 3 23.37 -12.33 -28.67
N ARG A 4 23.53 -13.61 -28.35
CA ARG A 4 22.60 -14.37 -27.52
C ARG A 4 22.61 -13.82 -26.09
N LYS A 5 21.61 -13.02 -25.71
CA LYS A 5 21.28 -12.80 -24.30
C LYS A 5 20.57 -14.05 -23.77
N ARG A 6 21.32 -14.95 -23.14
CA ARG A 6 20.74 -15.98 -22.25
C ARG A 6 20.23 -15.27 -20.98
N GLY A 7 18.95 -14.91 -20.97
CA GLY A 7 18.27 -14.55 -19.73
C GLY A 7 18.13 -15.81 -18.87
N ILE A 8 18.52 -15.72 -17.60
CA ILE A 8 18.33 -16.78 -16.60
C ILE A 8 16.81 -16.89 -16.36
N PHE A 9 16.16 -17.78 -17.12
CA PHE A 9 14.77 -18.16 -16.91
C PHE A 9 14.74 -19.23 -15.81
N VAL A 10 14.29 -18.86 -14.62
CA VAL A 10 13.82 -19.84 -13.64
C VAL A 10 12.32 -20.01 -13.88
N PRO A 11 11.84 -21.18 -14.34
CA PRO A 11 10.42 -21.40 -14.57
C PRO A 11 9.64 -21.31 -13.25
N MET A 12 8.50 -20.61 -13.25
CA MET A 12 7.60 -20.33 -12.10
C MET A 12 7.32 -21.55 -11.19
N LYS A 13 7.28 -22.76 -11.74
CA LYS A 13 7.11 -24.01 -10.98
C LYS A 13 8.24 -24.26 -9.97
N LYS A 14 9.48 -23.83 -10.28
CA LYS A 14 10.63 -23.98 -9.39
C LYS A 14 10.60 -23.00 -8.22
N ILE A 15 10.03 -21.81 -8.39
CA ILE A 15 9.89 -20.82 -7.29
C ILE A 15 8.84 -21.30 -6.28
N VAL A 16 7.70 -21.81 -6.76
CA VAL A 16 6.67 -22.43 -5.88
C VAL A 16 7.23 -23.65 -5.16
N LEU A 17 8.03 -24.49 -5.84
CA LEU A 17 8.69 -25.63 -5.22
C LEU A 17 9.70 -25.21 -4.16
N ILE A 18 10.50 -24.16 -4.40
CA ILE A 18 11.46 -23.58 -3.43
C ILE A 18 10.73 -23.00 -2.21
N ILE A 19 9.60 -22.32 -2.41
CA ILE A 19 8.77 -21.81 -1.31
C ILE A 19 8.19 -22.99 -0.50
N PHE A 20 7.75 -24.07 -1.17
CA PHE A 20 7.29 -25.28 -0.48
C PHE A 20 8.42 -26.01 0.26
N THR A 21 9.64 -26.09 -0.30
CA THR A 21 10.79 -26.69 0.40
C THR A 21 11.24 -25.85 1.60
N LEU A 22 11.15 -24.51 1.51
CA LEU A 22 11.43 -23.62 2.65
C LEU A 22 10.41 -23.78 3.79
N ILE A 23 9.14 -24.08 3.47
CA ILE A 23 8.10 -24.41 4.47
C ILE A 23 8.38 -25.77 5.13
N SER A 24 8.87 -26.76 4.39
CA SER A 24 9.21 -28.09 4.95
C SER A 24 10.43 -28.09 5.86
N VAL A 25 11.37 -27.15 5.70
CA VAL A 25 12.59 -27.06 6.54
C VAL A 25 12.28 -26.56 7.95
N SER A 26 11.13 -25.91 8.17
CA SER A 26 10.70 -25.46 9.51
C SER A 26 10.19 -26.58 10.44
N ILE A 27 10.18 -27.85 10.01
CA ILE A 27 9.69 -28.99 10.83
C ILE A 27 10.83 -29.63 11.66
N HIS A 28 12.09 -29.26 11.44
CA HIS A 28 13.19 -29.68 12.32
C HIS A 28 13.56 -28.58 13.31
N ALA A 29 12.82 -28.53 14.43
CA ALA A 29 13.20 -27.77 15.61
C ALA A 29 14.53 -28.30 16.16
N GLN A 30 15.65 -27.69 15.75
CA GLN A 30 16.89 -27.82 16.50
C GLN A 30 16.78 -26.91 17.73
N HIS A 31 16.82 -27.53 18.89
CA HIS A 31 16.89 -26.87 20.18
C HIS A 31 18.21 -26.05 20.23
N LEU A 32 18.16 -24.77 19.86
CA LEU A 32 19.35 -23.91 19.90
C LEU A 32 19.65 -23.56 21.36
N SER A 33 20.74 -24.13 21.88
CA SER A 33 21.42 -23.62 23.08
C SER A 33 21.73 -22.13 22.90
N LYS A 34 21.40 -21.29 23.89
CA LYS A 34 21.78 -19.87 23.93
C LYS A 34 23.30 -19.76 24.02
N ASP A 35 23.99 -19.68 22.89
CA ASP A 35 25.43 -19.44 22.84
C ASP A 35 25.74 -17.95 23.05
N SER A 36 26.91 -17.67 23.63
CA SER A 36 27.59 -16.40 23.89
C SER A 36 27.60 -15.43 22.69
N LEU A 37 27.60 -15.94 21.46
CA LEU A 37 27.50 -15.14 20.24
C LEU A 37 26.10 -14.50 20.07
N SER A 38 25.04 -15.16 20.55
CA SER A 38 23.67 -14.63 20.52
C SER A 38 23.48 -13.47 21.49
N THR A 39 24.08 -13.52 22.68
CA THR A 39 23.93 -12.48 23.72
C THR A 39 24.63 -11.18 23.33
N VAL A 40 25.82 -11.24 22.71
CA VAL A 40 26.52 -10.06 22.19
C VAL A 40 25.74 -9.42 21.03
N HIS A 41 25.18 -10.23 20.12
CA HIS A 41 24.37 -9.73 19.01
C HIS A 41 23.08 -9.09 19.52
N ILE A 42 22.42 -9.70 20.51
CA ILE A 42 21.22 -9.17 21.17
C ILE A 42 21.52 -7.85 21.89
N GLN A 43 22.61 -7.74 22.65
CA GLN A 43 22.99 -6.48 23.31
C GLN A 43 23.31 -5.36 22.31
N LYS A 44 24.07 -5.66 21.25
CA LYS A 44 24.36 -4.69 20.18
C LYS A 44 23.09 -4.25 19.47
N HIS A 45 22.18 -5.19 19.20
CA HIS A 45 20.88 -4.94 18.59
C HIS A 45 19.99 -4.07 19.49
N GLN A 46 19.86 -4.40 20.79
CA GLN A 46 19.13 -3.60 21.76
C GLN A 46 19.69 -2.17 21.86
N ARG A 47 21.02 -2.01 21.83
CA ARG A 47 21.66 -0.69 21.83
C ARG A 47 21.33 0.13 20.58
N ILE A 48 21.28 -0.51 19.40
CA ILE A 48 20.87 0.14 18.15
C ILE A 48 19.39 0.55 18.21
N LEU A 49 18.52 -0.37 18.63
CA LEU A 49 17.07 -0.13 18.79
C LEU A 49 16.76 0.98 19.81
N GLN A 50 17.62 1.18 20.80
CA GLN A 50 17.46 2.22 21.82
C GLN A 50 18.09 3.56 21.43
N SER A 51 18.85 3.62 20.33
CA SER A 51 19.52 4.85 19.91
C SER A 51 18.52 5.96 19.52
N PRO A 52 18.81 7.24 19.83
CA PRO A 52 17.96 8.35 19.42
C PRO A 52 17.72 8.38 17.91
N LEU A 53 18.77 8.09 17.12
CA LEU A 53 18.69 8.05 15.67
C LEU A 53 17.69 6.99 15.19
N TYR A 54 17.72 5.79 15.77
CA TYR A 54 16.77 4.74 15.42
C TYR A 54 15.33 5.15 15.79
N ARG A 55 15.11 5.65 17.00
CA ARG A 55 13.78 6.14 17.43
C ARG A 55 13.21 7.20 16.49
N ILE A 56 14.06 8.10 16.00
CA ILE A 56 13.67 9.14 15.03
C ILE A 56 13.34 8.56 13.65
N THR A 57 14.12 7.58 13.18
CA THR A 57 14.11 7.19 11.76
C THR A 57 13.30 5.94 11.44
N HIS A 58 13.15 5.00 12.39
CA HIS A 58 12.67 3.65 12.14
C HIS A 58 11.29 3.55 11.48
N ALA A 59 10.37 4.46 11.77
CA ALA A 59 9.03 4.46 11.19
C ALA A 59 8.90 5.38 9.96
N GLY A 60 9.45 6.60 10.03
CA GLY A 60 9.23 7.60 8.99
C GLY A 60 10.19 7.52 7.80
N VAL A 61 11.46 7.13 7.98
CA VAL A 61 12.43 7.02 6.88
C VAL A 61 12.03 5.94 5.87
N PRO A 62 11.58 4.73 6.28
CA PRO A 62 11.07 3.75 5.33
C PRO A 62 9.92 4.28 4.47
N LEU A 63 8.98 5.05 5.04
CA LEU A 63 7.89 5.65 4.27
C LEU A 63 8.39 6.68 3.25
N ILE A 64 9.38 7.50 3.62
CA ILE A 64 10.04 8.43 2.69
C ILE A 64 10.70 7.68 1.54
N LEU A 65 11.44 6.61 1.84
CA LEU A 65 12.11 5.79 0.84
C LEU A 65 11.12 5.10 -0.10
N ILE A 66 10.04 4.51 0.44
CA ILE A 66 8.99 3.90 -0.37
C ILE A 66 8.32 4.96 -1.25
N GLY A 67 8.05 6.16 -0.72
CA GLY A 67 7.55 7.29 -1.51
C GLY A 67 8.49 7.64 -2.67
N ALA A 68 9.79 7.77 -2.40
CA ALA A 68 10.80 8.06 -3.41
C ALA A 68 10.89 6.97 -4.49
N LEU A 69 10.87 5.69 -4.11
CA LEU A 69 10.89 4.56 -5.04
C LEU A 69 9.66 4.50 -5.95
N ASN A 70 8.54 5.07 -5.51
CA ASN A 70 7.29 5.10 -6.28
C ASN A 70 7.05 6.43 -7.02
N TYR A 71 7.96 7.40 -6.92
CA TYR A 71 7.82 8.72 -7.56
C TYR A 71 7.61 8.63 -9.08
N GLY A 72 8.24 7.66 -9.75
CA GLY A 72 8.08 7.46 -11.20
C GLY A 72 6.75 6.81 -11.62
N LYS A 73 5.97 6.27 -10.67
CA LYS A 73 4.75 5.49 -10.94
C LYS A 73 3.45 6.26 -10.67
N ASP A 74 3.55 7.52 -10.28
CA ASP A 74 2.41 8.32 -9.80
C ASP A 74 1.29 8.50 -10.83
N LYS A 75 1.62 8.58 -12.12
CA LYS A 75 0.63 8.72 -13.19
C LYS A 75 -0.33 7.54 -13.26
N ASP A 76 0.16 6.33 -12.96
CA ASP A 76 -0.66 5.12 -12.92
C ASP A 76 -1.76 5.27 -11.86
N PHE A 77 -1.45 5.86 -10.69
CA PHE A 77 -2.42 6.05 -9.60
C PHE A 77 -3.52 7.08 -9.92
N ARG A 78 -3.22 8.15 -10.67
CA ARG A 78 -4.24 9.15 -11.06
C ARG A 78 -5.27 8.59 -12.02
N VAL A 79 -4.83 7.75 -12.96
CA VAL A 79 -5.73 7.06 -13.91
C VAL A 79 -6.73 6.19 -13.15
N ILE A 80 -6.31 5.57 -12.04
CA ILE A 80 -7.16 4.77 -11.14
C ILE A 80 -8.29 5.61 -10.55
N ARG A 81 -7.95 6.68 -9.82
CA ARG A 81 -8.95 7.53 -9.17
C ARG A 81 -9.94 8.13 -10.17
N ASN A 82 -9.46 8.67 -11.30
CA ASN A 82 -10.30 9.35 -12.28
C ASN A 82 -11.30 8.44 -12.98
N SER A 83 -11.02 7.15 -13.06
CA SER A 83 -11.90 6.17 -13.70
C SER A 83 -13.11 5.80 -12.83
N TYR A 84 -13.04 5.99 -11.51
CA TYR A 84 -14.05 5.51 -10.55
C TYR A 84 -14.78 6.61 -9.80
N ILE A 85 -14.04 7.64 -9.39
CA ILE A 85 -14.63 8.76 -8.66
C ILE A 85 -14.21 10.07 -9.35
N PRO A 86 -14.56 10.25 -10.65
CA PRO A 86 -14.14 11.41 -11.44
C PRO A 86 -14.57 12.73 -10.79
N HIS A 87 -15.71 12.71 -10.09
CA HIS A 87 -16.33 13.85 -9.43
C HIS A 87 -15.99 13.98 -7.94
N PHE A 88 -15.12 13.13 -7.37
CA PHE A 88 -14.72 13.28 -5.95
C PHE A 88 -13.93 14.56 -5.76
N ARG A 89 -14.58 15.57 -5.18
CA ARG A 89 -14.00 16.87 -4.86
C ARG A 89 -14.67 17.38 -3.59
N TYR A 90 -14.12 17.01 -2.45
CA TYR A 90 -14.59 17.48 -1.14
C TYR A 90 -13.45 18.16 -0.39
N HIS A 91 -13.76 19.18 0.41
CA HIS A 91 -12.78 19.97 1.17
C HIS A 91 -12.67 19.58 2.65
N TYR A 92 -13.35 18.50 3.08
CA TYR A 92 -13.32 18.09 4.49
C TYR A 92 -11.92 17.69 4.96
N ASP A 93 -11.06 17.27 4.04
CA ASP A 93 -9.66 16.91 4.26
C ASP A 93 -8.78 18.10 4.67
N ASP A 94 -9.17 19.32 4.29
CA ASP A 94 -8.50 20.55 4.72
C ASP A 94 -8.65 20.75 6.25
N TYR A 95 -9.71 20.21 6.86
CA TYR A 95 -9.94 20.23 8.31
C TYR A 95 -9.52 18.94 9.01
N LEU A 96 -9.74 17.78 8.37
CA LEU A 96 -9.50 16.47 8.98
C LEU A 96 -8.03 16.26 9.39
N GLN A 97 -7.09 16.92 8.71
CA GLN A 97 -5.66 16.88 9.04
C GLN A 97 -5.35 17.28 10.49
N TYR A 98 -6.17 18.14 11.10
CA TYR A 98 -5.96 18.62 12.47
C TYR A 98 -6.63 17.72 13.52
N SER A 99 -7.47 16.77 13.10
CA SER A 99 -8.26 15.94 14.01
C SER A 99 -7.43 15.17 15.04
N PRO A 100 -6.25 14.58 14.74
CA PRO A 100 -5.46 13.92 15.79
C PRO A 100 -4.94 14.92 16.84
N GLY A 101 -4.65 16.16 16.42
CA GLY A 101 -4.16 17.23 17.29
C GLY A 101 -5.26 17.77 18.19
N VAL A 102 -6.47 17.96 17.64
CA VAL A 102 -7.67 18.32 18.42
C VAL A 102 -7.96 17.27 19.48
N VAL A 103 -7.89 15.98 19.12
CA VAL A 103 -8.03 14.88 20.10
C VAL A 103 -6.95 14.98 21.18
N MET A 104 -5.67 15.12 20.80
CA MET A 104 -4.55 15.19 21.74
C MET A 104 -4.67 16.36 22.74
N LEU A 105 -4.93 17.57 22.24
CA LEU A 105 -5.05 18.77 23.07
C LEU A 105 -6.35 18.75 23.88
N GLY A 106 -7.44 18.22 23.30
CA GLY A 106 -8.72 18.03 23.97
C GLY A 106 -8.58 17.11 25.18
N LEU A 107 -7.98 15.92 25.01
CA LEU A 107 -7.70 14.99 26.10
C LEU A 107 -6.96 15.69 27.24
N LYS A 108 -5.95 16.52 26.90
CA LYS A 108 -5.17 17.25 27.89
C LYS A 108 -5.97 18.33 28.62
N ALA A 109 -6.79 19.07 27.88
CA ALA A 109 -7.66 20.11 28.41
C ALA A 109 -8.73 19.54 29.36
N PHE A 110 -9.23 18.34 29.07
CA PHE A 110 -10.15 17.60 29.95
C PHE A 110 -9.46 16.87 31.12
N GLY A 111 -8.18 17.15 31.36
CA GLY A 111 -7.45 16.62 32.53
C GLY A 111 -6.92 15.20 32.36
N ILE A 112 -6.96 14.62 31.16
CA ILE A 112 -6.31 13.34 30.90
C ILE A 112 -4.81 13.60 30.72
N GLU A 113 -4.03 13.20 31.69
CA GLU A 113 -2.59 13.42 31.67
C GLU A 113 -1.88 12.47 30.70
N GLY A 114 -1.15 13.04 29.73
CA GLY A 114 -0.26 12.31 28.84
C GLY A 114 1.18 12.20 29.38
N ARG A 115 2.14 12.07 28.48
CA ARG A 115 3.58 12.00 28.77
C ARG A 115 4.13 13.29 29.39
N SER A 116 3.72 14.44 28.87
CA SER A 116 4.40 15.72 29.09
C SER A 116 3.52 16.74 29.81
N SER A 117 4.10 17.68 30.55
CA SER A 117 3.40 18.88 31.03
C SER A 117 2.99 19.79 29.88
N TRP A 118 2.06 20.73 30.10
CA TRP A 118 1.62 21.68 29.06
C TRP A 118 2.78 22.41 28.39
N GLY A 119 3.71 22.97 29.17
CA GLY A 119 4.86 23.69 28.61
C GLY A 119 5.77 22.78 27.77
N ARG A 120 6.00 21.55 28.22
CA ARG A 120 6.83 20.59 27.47
C ARG A 120 6.15 20.10 26.20
N LEU A 121 4.84 19.83 26.26
CA LEU A 121 4.05 19.47 25.10
C LEU A 121 4.12 20.59 24.05
N LEU A 122 3.80 21.84 24.43
CA LEU A 122 3.77 22.96 23.49
C LEU A 122 5.14 23.25 22.86
N VAL A 123 6.23 23.10 23.61
CA VAL A 123 7.58 23.22 23.04
C VAL A 123 7.87 22.08 22.06
N SER A 124 7.49 20.85 22.40
CA SER A 124 7.63 19.71 21.49
C SER A 124 6.83 19.95 20.20
N ASP A 125 5.59 20.43 20.34
CA ASP A 125 4.70 20.76 19.25
C ASP A 125 5.27 21.85 18.35
N ALA A 126 5.82 22.91 18.93
CA ALA A 126 6.44 24.01 18.20
C ALA A 126 7.64 23.54 17.36
N PHE A 127 8.55 22.75 17.95
CA PHE A 127 9.69 22.20 17.21
C PHE A 127 9.23 21.26 16.10
N SER A 128 8.32 20.34 16.40
CA SER A 128 7.81 19.39 15.41
C SER A 128 7.12 20.10 14.25
N ALA A 129 6.25 21.07 14.53
CA ALA A 129 5.57 21.86 13.51
C ALA A 129 6.54 22.70 12.70
N GLY A 130 7.52 23.35 13.33
CA GLY A 130 8.54 24.14 12.65
C GLY A 130 9.39 23.30 11.69
N ILE A 131 9.89 22.15 12.14
CA ILE A 131 10.69 21.25 11.31
C ILE A 131 9.86 20.68 10.16
N MET A 132 8.63 20.26 10.43
CA MET A 132 7.73 19.71 9.41
C MET A 132 7.40 20.77 8.36
N ALA A 133 6.99 21.96 8.78
CA ALA A 133 6.66 23.07 7.89
C ALA A 133 7.87 23.51 7.06
N ALA A 134 9.05 23.67 7.67
CA ALA A 134 10.27 24.01 6.96
C ALA A 134 10.60 22.96 5.89
N THR A 135 10.60 21.69 6.27
CA THR A 135 10.93 20.57 5.38
C THR A 135 9.96 20.48 4.20
N VAL A 136 8.65 20.49 4.48
CA VAL A 136 7.61 20.41 3.44
C VAL A 136 7.71 21.61 2.48
N ASN A 137 7.86 22.83 3.00
CA ASN A 137 7.91 24.02 2.16
C ASN A 137 9.18 24.04 1.29
N ILE A 138 10.35 23.76 1.86
CA ILE A 138 11.60 23.66 1.09
C ILE A 138 11.42 22.67 -0.07
N LEU A 139 10.95 21.46 0.20
CA LEU A 139 10.77 20.45 -0.84
C LEU A 139 9.71 20.87 -1.88
N LYS A 140 8.60 21.49 -1.48
CA LYS A 140 7.58 22.00 -2.40
C LYS A 140 8.15 23.01 -3.38
N TYR A 141 8.92 23.98 -2.90
CA TYR A 141 9.49 25.03 -3.73
C TYR A 141 10.72 24.58 -4.55
N SER A 142 11.40 23.51 -4.12
CA SER A 142 12.51 22.89 -4.85
C SER A 142 12.04 21.97 -5.97
N PHE A 143 11.14 21.02 -5.69
CA PHE A 143 10.71 20.01 -6.69
C PHE A 143 9.68 20.55 -7.67
N ARG A 144 8.85 21.52 -7.25
CA ARG A 144 7.80 22.15 -8.06
C ARG A 144 6.92 21.17 -8.85
N LYS A 145 6.61 20.03 -8.23
CA LYS A 145 5.91 18.94 -8.90
C LYS A 145 4.44 19.33 -9.22
N PRO A 146 3.97 19.15 -10.47
CA PRO A 146 2.57 19.42 -10.84
C PRO A 146 1.63 18.50 -10.07
N ARG A 147 0.48 19.03 -9.66
CA ARG A 147 -0.57 18.26 -8.98
C ARG A 147 -1.33 17.36 -9.94
N PRO A 148 -1.92 16.25 -9.45
CA PRO A 148 -2.73 15.37 -10.29
C PRO A 148 -3.94 16.08 -10.93
N ASP A 149 -4.52 17.08 -10.27
CA ASP A 149 -5.66 17.89 -10.75
C ASP A 149 -5.24 19.16 -11.51
N ASP A 150 -3.96 19.32 -11.81
CA ASP A 150 -3.39 20.49 -12.48
C ASP A 150 -3.63 21.84 -11.75
N SER A 151 -4.04 21.82 -10.47
CA SER A 151 -4.32 23.03 -9.69
C SER A 151 -3.07 23.82 -9.27
N GLY A 152 -1.87 23.28 -9.51
CA GLY A 152 -0.62 23.97 -9.23
C GLY A 152 0.60 23.06 -9.22
N ASN A 153 1.78 23.66 -9.06
CA ASN A 153 3.09 23.00 -9.12
C ASN A 153 3.73 22.81 -7.74
N ASN A 154 2.94 22.46 -6.74
CA ASN A 154 3.41 22.28 -5.36
C ASN A 154 2.89 20.97 -4.75
N SER A 155 2.87 19.89 -5.54
CA SER A 155 2.32 18.60 -5.12
C SER A 155 3.21 17.89 -4.09
N PHE A 156 4.52 17.82 -4.32
CA PHE A 156 5.43 17.02 -3.49
C PHE A 156 6.11 17.85 -2.38
N PRO A 157 6.21 17.34 -1.14
CA PRO A 157 5.41 16.26 -0.55
C PRO A 157 4.03 16.77 -0.10
N SER A 158 3.13 15.88 0.33
CA SER A 158 1.81 16.30 0.84
C SER A 158 1.92 16.96 2.22
N GLY A 159 1.58 18.26 2.29
CA GLY A 159 1.56 19.00 3.57
C GLY A 159 0.40 18.62 4.48
N HIS A 160 -0.75 18.25 3.91
CA HIS A 160 -1.91 17.79 4.68
C HIS A 160 -1.61 16.46 5.37
N THR A 161 -1.03 15.52 4.61
CA THR A 161 -0.59 14.25 5.17
C THR A 161 0.52 14.44 6.20
N ALA A 162 1.50 15.32 5.93
CA ALA A 162 2.57 15.60 6.89
C ALA A 162 2.04 16.16 8.21
N THR A 163 1.08 17.09 8.16
CA THR A 163 0.43 17.66 9.34
C THR A 163 -0.37 16.61 10.12
N ALA A 164 -1.15 15.79 9.42
CA ALA A 164 -1.97 14.76 10.05
C ALA A 164 -1.10 13.69 10.73
N PHE A 165 -0.05 13.20 10.05
CA PHE A 165 0.88 12.23 10.61
C PHE A 165 1.76 12.82 11.71
N MET A 166 2.07 14.11 11.67
CA MET A 166 2.73 14.82 12.77
C MET A 166 1.85 14.77 14.02
N PHE A 167 0.61 15.26 13.95
CA PHE A 167 -0.29 15.22 15.10
C PHE A 167 -0.62 13.80 15.57
N ALA A 168 -0.76 12.83 14.67
CA ALA A 168 -0.94 11.43 15.04
C ALA A 168 0.26 10.89 15.81
N THR A 169 1.48 11.27 15.42
CA THR A 169 2.72 10.87 16.12
C THR A 169 2.84 11.58 17.48
N MET A 170 2.37 12.82 17.60
CA MET A 170 2.30 13.52 18.89
C MET A 170 1.30 12.83 19.83
N LEU A 171 0.10 12.51 19.34
CA LEU A 171 -0.90 11.75 20.09
C LEU A 171 -0.37 10.38 20.52
N HIS A 172 0.37 9.70 19.64
CA HIS A 172 1.08 8.45 19.95
C HIS A 172 2.11 8.65 21.07
N ASN A 173 2.99 9.65 20.97
CA ASN A 173 4.01 9.90 21.97
C ASN A 173 3.40 10.30 23.33
N GLU A 174 2.34 11.10 23.34
CA GLU A 174 1.72 11.61 24.57
C GLU A 174 0.81 10.60 25.27
N TYR A 175 -0.01 9.84 24.52
CA TYR A 175 -1.03 8.95 25.09
C TYR A 175 -0.90 7.51 24.63
N GLY A 176 -0.44 7.31 23.39
CA GLY A 176 -0.21 5.99 22.81
C GLY A 176 0.84 5.17 23.57
N THR A 177 1.92 5.82 24.00
CA THR A 177 3.02 5.19 24.74
C THR A 177 2.86 5.21 26.25
N THR A 178 1.88 5.94 26.80
CA THR A 178 1.74 6.14 28.26
C THR A 178 0.44 5.61 28.84
N ARG A 179 -0.68 5.71 28.11
CA ARG A 179 -2.02 5.35 28.58
C ARG A 179 -2.52 4.08 27.88
N SER A 180 -2.71 4.17 26.58
CA SER A 180 -3.22 3.06 25.78
C SER A 180 -2.81 3.26 24.34
N SER A 181 -2.35 2.18 23.73
CA SER A 181 -1.99 2.17 22.34
C SER A 181 -3.15 2.49 21.39
N LEU A 182 -4.40 2.32 21.84
CA LEU A 182 -5.60 2.68 21.08
C LEU A 182 -5.58 4.16 20.65
N TYR A 183 -4.97 5.05 21.43
CA TYR A 183 -4.78 6.45 21.03
C TYR A 183 -3.88 6.58 19.79
N SER A 184 -2.87 5.72 19.65
CA SER A 184 -2.02 5.66 18.45
C SER A 184 -2.81 5.17 17.25
N VAL A 185 -3.61 4.12 17.44
CA VAL A 185 -4.46 3.56 16.38
C VAL A 185 -5.45 4.61 15.89
N LEU A 186 -6.13 5.28 16.81
CA LEU A 186 -7.06 6.37 16.49
C LEU A 186 -6.35 7.48 15.72
N GLY A 187 -5.22 7.99 16.23
CA GLY A 187 -4.45 9.05 15.60
C GLY A 187 -4.01 8.70 14.18
N TYR A 188 -3.36 7.54 14.00
CA TYR A 188 -2.89 7.11 12.68
C TYR A 188 -4.03 6.72 11.74
N SER A 189 -5.19 6.28 12.24
CA SER A 189 -6.38 6.04 11.43
C SER A 189 -6.93 7.35 10.87
N LEU A 190 -7.08 8.39 11.71
CA LEU A 190 -7.50 9.73 11.28
C LEU A 190 -6.52 10.34 10.27
N ALA A 191 -5.21 10.18 10.52
CA ALA A 191 -4.17 10.63 9.59
C ALA A 191 -4.21 9.88 8.26
N THR A 192 -4.44 8.58 8.29
CA THR A 192 -4.59 7.78 7.06
C THR A 192 -5.86 8.15 6.30
N GLY A 193 -6.97 8.44 6.99
CA GLY A 193 -8.19 8.95 6.35
C GLY A 193 -7.93 10.25 5.58
N THR A 194 -7.16 11.18 6.17
CA THR A 194 -6.70 12.39 5.49
C THR A 194 -5.84 12.05 4.27
N ALA A 195 -4.85 11.17 4.43
CA ALA A 195 -3.93 10.75 3.37
C ALA A 195 -4.66 10.16 2.15
N ILE A 196 -5.61 9.26 2.39
CA ILE A 196 -6.45 8.66 1.35
C ILE A 196 -7.31 9.74 0.69
N SER A 197 -7.95 10.61 1.48
CA SER A 197 -8.78 11.70 0.94
C SER A 197 -8.00 12.62 -0.01
N ARG A 198 -6.73 12.93 0.31
CA ARG A 198 -5.86 13.74 -0.58
C ARG A 198 -5.61 13.07 -1.94
N GLN A 199 -5.47 11.75 -1.97
CA GLN A 199 -5.35 10.99 -3.22
C GLN A 199 -6.69 10.97 -3.96
N LEU A 200 -7.80 10.71 -3.25
CA LEU A 200 -9.14 10.72 -3.83
C LEU A 200 -9.52 12.10 -4.40
N ASN A 201 -9.04 13.19 -3.82
CA ASN A 201 -9.24 14.55 -4.34
C ASN A 201 -8.28 14.94 -5.49
N ASN A 202 -7.39 14.03 -5.95
CA ASN A 202 -6.32 14.34 -6.93
C ASN A 202 -5.43 15.52 -6.53
N LYS A 203 -5.31 15.80 -5.23
CA LYS A 203 -4.49 16.90 -4.75
C LYS A 203 -3.02 16.52 -4.63
N HIS A 204 -2.75 15.24 -4.38
CA HIS A 204 -1.41 14.71 -4.19
C HIS A 204 -1.27 13.33 -4.83
N TRP A 205 -0.08 13.06 -5.35
CA TRP A 205 0.28 11.75 -5.86
C TRP A 205 0.51 10.75 -4.72
N PHE A 206 0.56 9.47 -5.06
CA PHE A 206 0.82 8.40 -4.09
C PHE A 206 2.16 8.59 -3.36
N SER A 207 3.23 8.88 -4.12
CA SER A 207 4.54 9.16 -3.54
C SER A 207 4.53 10.36 -2.61
N ASP A 208 3.82 11.44 -2.97
CA ASP A 208 3.73 12.67 -2.16
C ASP A 208 3.11 12.39 -0.79
N VAL A 209 2.11 11.51 -0.75
CA VAL A 209 1.38 11.13 0.48
C VAL A 209 2.25 10.27 1.38
N LEU A 210 2.94 9.26 0.83
CA LEU A 210 3.87 8.43 1.62
C LEU A 210 5.04 9.24 2.18
N THR A 211 5.67 10.08 1.34
CA THR A 211 6.76 10.96 1.79
C THR A 211 6.26 11.98 2.81
N GLY A 212 5.06 12.55 2.62
CA GLY A 212 4.44 13.45 3.58
C GLY A 212 4.24 12.78 4.95
N ALA A 213 3.69 11.56 4.97
CA ALA A 213 3.51 10.78 6.20
C ALA A 213 4.85 10.56 6.94
N GLY A 214 5.88 10.15 6.21
CA GLY A 214 7.21 9.92 6.78
C GLY A 214 7.87 11.19 7.33
N ILE A 215 7.73 12.33 6.63
CA ILE A 215 8.21 13.63 7.13
C ILE A 215 7.50 14.00 8.43
N GLY A 216 6.18 13.88 8.49
CA GLY A 216 5.40 14.18 9.71
C GLY A 216 5.88 13.38 10.92
N ILE A 217 6.12 12.08 10.75
CA ILE A 217 6.66 11.20 11.80
C ILE A 217 8.06 11.65 12.23
N VAL A 218 8.99 11.79 11.28
CA VAL A 218 10.40 12.15 11.57
C VAL A 218 10.50 13.51 12.25
N SER A 219 9.79 14.52 11.74
CA SER A 219 9.75 15.86 12.33
C SER A 219 9.20 15.83 13.75
N THR A 220 8.20 14.99 14.02
CA THR A 220 7.67 14.83 15.37
C THR A 220 8.71 14.25 16.32
N GLN A 221 9.34 13.15 15.93
CA GLN A 221 10.36 12.51 16.77
C GLN A 221 11.57 13.44 17.00
N LEU A 222 11.97 14.23 15.99
CA LEU A 222 13.00 15.26 16.16
C LEU A 222 12.57 16.36 17.12
N GLY A 223 11.33 16.86 17.02
CA GLY A 223 10.84 17.89 17.92
C GLY A 223 10.78 17.42 19.38
N TYR A 224 10.33 16.18 19.61
CA TYR A 224 10.34 15.56 20.93
C TYR A 224 11.78 15.38 21.44
N TYR A 225 12.71 14.95 20.59
CA TYR A 225 14.12 14.84 20.96
C TYR A 225 14.72 16.19 21.37
N LEU A 226 14.46 17.27 20.62
CA LEU A 226 14.92 18.61 20.96
C LEU A 226 14.30 19.13 22.27
N ALA A 227 12.99 18.93 22.47
CA ALA A 227 12.34 19.27 23.72
C ALA A 227 12.92 18.47 24.91
N ASP A 228 13.20 17.18 24.72
CA ASP A 228 13.82 16.34 25.75
C ASP A 228 15.21 16.87 26.16
N LEU A 229 16.00 17.36 25.19
CA LEU A 229 17.31 18.01 25.46
C LEU A 229 17.17 19.32 26.25
N ILE A 230 16.15 20.12 25.96
CA ILE A 230 15.92 21.41 26.63
C ILE A 230 15.41 21.20 28.05
N PHE A 231 14.40 20.34 28.22
CA PHE A 231 13.77 20.12 29.52
C PHE A 231 14.57 19.20 30.44
N ARG A 232 15.53 18.42 29.91
CA ARG A 232 16.41 17.51 30.68
C ARG A 232 15.64 16.66 31.70
N GLY A 233 14.51 16.10 31.28
CA GLY A 233 13.66 15.27 32.12
C GLY A 233 12.59 16.00 32.93
N LYS A 234 12.62 17.34 33.04
CA LYS A 234 11.58 18.11 33.72
C LYS A 234 10.24 18.05 32.96
N GLY A 235 9.13 17.99 33.68
CA GLY A 235 7.80 17.99 33.08
C GLY A 235 7.39 16.69 32.39
N PHE A 236 8.02 15.56 32.72
CA PHE A 236 7.42 14.24 32.48
C PHE A 236 6.35 13.98 33.55
N ILE A 237 5.15 13.58 33.13
CA ILE A 237 4.04 13.24 34.03
C ILE A 237 3.93 11.72 34.17
N HIS A 238 3.81 11.01 33.04
CA HIS A 238 3.75 9.56 33.03
C HIS A 238 5.00 8.92 32.41
N PRO A 239 5.54 7.87 33.04
CA PRO A 239 6.56 7.06 32.40
C PRO A 239 5.97 6.36 31.17
N GLN A 240 6.81 6.12 30.17
CA GLN A 240 6.41 5.30 29.02
C GLN A 240 6.09 3.88 29.52
N LEU A 241 5.03 3.29 28.98
CA LEU A 241 4.74 1.88 29.12
C LEU A 241 5.99 1.12 28.65
N LYS A 242 6.58 0.30 29.54
CA LYS A 242 7.69 -0.57 29.17
C LYS A 242 7.22 -1.48 28.04
N TRP A 243 7.94 -1.45 26.93
CA TRP A 243 7.73 -2.35 25.81
C TRP A 243 8.97 -3.21 25.64
N GLU A 244 8.77 -4.51 25.75
CA GLU A 244 9.79 -5.49 25.39
C GLU A 244 9.53 -5.93 23.94
N PRO A 245 10.53 -5.83 23.05
CA PRO A 245 10.41 -6.17 21.63
C PRO A 245 10.27 -7.68 21.38
N ASP A 246 10.36 -8.48 22.45
CA ASP A 246 10.36 -9.93 22.38
C ASP A 246 8.96 -10.46 22.62
N ILE A 247 8.21 -10.55 21.52
CA ILE A 247 6.78 -10.86 21.53
C ILE A 247 6.55 -12.26 20.95
N GLU A 248 7.49 -13.15 21.26
CA GLU A 248 7.61 -14.48 20.67
C GLU A 248 6.41 -15.37 21.04
N ASP A 249 5.68 -15.04 22.11
CA ASP A 249 4.58 -15.85 22.66
C ASP A 249 3.22 -15.14 22.75
N GLU A 250 3.08 -13.88 22.32
CA GLU A 250 1.79 -13.19 22.48
C GLU A 250 0.88 -13.29 21.24
N THR A 251 -0.40 -13.51 21.54
CA THR A 251 -1.53 -13.39 20.62
C THR A 251 -1.81 -11.92 20.35
N TYR A 252 -2.26 -11.58 19.14
CA TYR A 252 -2.67 -10.22 18.83
C TYR A 252 -3.62 -10.17 17.64
N ALA A 253 -4.53 -9.21 17.64
CA ALA A 253 -5.23 -8.77 16.45
C ALA A 253 -4.43 -7.68 15.72
N SER A 254 -4.66 -7.53 14.43
CA SER A 254 -4.05 -6.49 13.60
C SER A 254 -5.04 -5.95 12.59
N LEU A 255 -4.91 -4.65 12.34
CA LEU A 255 -5.64 -3.91 11.31
C LEU A 255 -4.60 -3.12 10.51
N GLY A 256 -4.48 -3.40 9.23
CA GLY A 256 -3.45 -2.80 8.38
C GLY A 256 -3.98 -2.30 7.06
N ILE A 257 -3.31 -1.28 6.54
CA ILE A 257 -3.58 -0.72 5.22
C ILE A 257 -2.37 -1.04 4.34
N GLN A 258 -2.61 -1.85 3.31
CA GLN A 258 -1.65 -2.28 2.31
C GLN A 258 -1.73 -1.41 1.08
N MET A 259 -0.58 -1.01 0.55
CA MET A 259 -0.50 -0.37 -0.76
C MET A 259 0.63 -1.03 -1.54
N GLY A 260 0.38 -1.34 -2.81
CA GLY A 260 1.33 -2.07 -3.63
C GLY A 260 1.14 -1.84 -5.12
N TYR A 261 2.03 -2.39 -5.91
CA TYR A 261 2.02 -2.32 -7.36
C TYR A 261 2.00 -3.75 -7.92
N THR A 262 1.03 -4.03 -8.78
CA THR A 262 0.96 -5.26 -9.56
C THR A 262 2.05 -5.26 -10.62
N VAL A 263 2.93 -6.25 -10.57
CA VAL A 263 4.03 -6.49 -11.51
C VAL A 263 3.70 -7.75 -12.29
N GLY A 264 3.54 -7.64 -13.61
CA GLY A 264 3.39 -8.82 -14.45
C GLY A 264 2.89 -8.51 -15.85
N ARG A 265 3.45 -9.20 -16.85
CA ARG A 265 3.01 -9.19 -18.25
C ARG A 265 2.07 -10.36 -18.54
N ASN A 266 1.11 -10.60 -17.64
CA ASN A 266 0.17 -11.71 -17.83
C ASN A 266 -0.77 -11.34 -18.97
N LYS A 267 -0.82 -12.21 -19.98
CA LYS A 267 -1.70 -12.06 -21.13
C LYS A 267 -3.05 -12.68 -20.79
N ILE A 268 -4.10 -11.88 -20.86
CA ILE A 268 -5.47 -12.32 -20.92
C ILE A 268 -5.79 -12.47 -22.40
N HIS A 269 -6.02 -13.71 -22.81
CA HIS A 269 -6.61 -13.98 -24.11
C HIS A 269 -8.07 -13.57 -24.03
N LEU A 270 -8.52 -12.70 -24.92
CA LEU A 270 -9.93 -12.38 -25.07
C LEU A 270 -10.51 -13.16 -26.25
N PRO A 271 -11.86 -13.17 -26.36
CA PRO A 271 -12.55 -13.62 -27.57
C PRO A 271 -12.04 -12.92 -28.83
N GLU A 272 -12.24 -13.58 -29.97
CA GLU A 272 -11.99 -13.01 -31.30
C GLU A 272 -10.53 -12.56 -31.49
N HIS A 273 -9.60 -13.33 -30.92
CA HIS A 273 -8.14 -13.21 -31.12
C HIS A 273 -7.51 -11.90 -30.63
N ILE A 274 -8.20 -11.17 -29.75
CA ILE A 274 -7.65 -9.99 -29.09
C ILE A 274 -6.87 -10.46 -27.85
N ASP A 275 -5.60 -10.07 -27.71
CA ASP A 275 -4.82 -10.35 -26.51
C ASP A 275 -4.63 -9.05 -25.72
N ILE A 276 -4.74 -9.09 -24.39
CA ILE A 276 -4.38 -7.98 -23.52
C ILE A 276 -3.29 -8.43 -22.57
N ALA A 277 -2.24 -7.64 -22.41
CA ALA A 277 -1.31 -7.80 -21.31
C ALA A 277 -1.54 -6.70 -20.28
N GLY A 278 -1.56 -7.04 -18.98
CA GLY A 278 -1.38 -6.01 -17.96
C GLY A 278 0.03 -5.41 -18.07
N GLN A 279 0.16 -4.08 -18.04
CA GLN A 279 1.48 -3.42 -17.92
C GLN A 279 1.89 -3.19 -16.46
N GLY A 280 0.97 -3.43 -15.53
CA GLY A 280 1.10 -3.13 -14.12
C GLY A 280 0.05 -2.12 -13.67
N GLY A 281 -0.06 -1.94 -12.36
CA GLY A 281 -0.95 -0.95 -11.77
C GLY A 281 -1.01 -1.05 -10.27
N ALA A 282 -1.84 -0.24 -9.62
CA ALA A 282 -1.83 -0.15 -8.17
C ALA A 282 -2.82 -1.08 -7.49
N THR A 283 -2.48 -1.44 -6.26
CA THR A 283 -3.31 -2.19 -5.33
C THR A 283 -3.37 -1.42 -4.01
N SER A 284 -4.54 -1.39 -3.40
CA SER A 284 -4.76 -0.88 -2.05
C SER A 284 -5.66 -1.87 -1.33
N SER A 285 -5.29 -2.28 -0.13
CA SER A 285 -6.07 -3.26 0.63
C SER A 285 -6.21 -2.87 2.10
N LEU A 286 -7.35 -3.19 2.67
CA LEU A 286 -7.53 -3.27 4.11
C LEU A 286 -7.30 -4.72 4.53
N SER A 287 -6.41 -4.94 5.49
CA SER A 287 -5.99 -6.24 5.99
C SER A 287 -6.33 -6.35 7.48
N THR A 288 -6.85 -7.48 7.89
CA THR A 288 -7.14 -7.80 9.28
C THR A 288 -6.62 -9.19 9.58
N ALA A 289 -6.07 -9.39 10.77
CA ALA A 289 -5.68 -10.73 11.22
C ALA A 289 -5.73 -10.81 12.74
N TRP A 290 -6.17 -11.94 13.28
CA TRP A 290 -6.13 -12.27 14.69
C TRP A 290 -5.31 -13.55 14.88
N PHE A 291 -4.13 -13.38 15.47
CA PHE A 291 -3.22 -14.45 15.86
C PHE A 291 -3.62 -14.95 17.24
N PHE A 292 -4.36 -16.05 17.28
CA PHE A 292 -4.79 -16.73 18.52
C PHE A 292 -3.74 -17.73 19.03
N THR A 293 -2.65 -17.91 18.29
CA THR A 293 -1.41 -18.55 18.77
C THR A 293 -0.22 -17.68 18.39
N PRO A 294 0.99 -17.96 18.92
CA PRO A 294 2.18 -17.21 18.53
C PRO A 294 2.55 -17.30 17.05
N HIS A 295 2.02 -18.27 16.31
CA HIS A 295 2.33 -18.47 14.90
C HIS A 295 1.12 -18.33 13.99
N TRP A 296 0.00 -18.90 14.38
CA TRP A 296 -1.20 -19.01 13.55
C TRP A 296 -2.26 -17.98 13.93
N GLY A 297 -2.91 -17.47 12.90
CA GLY A 297 -4.06 -16.59 13.01
C GLY A 297 -5.06 -16.78 11.88
N ILE A 298 -6.20 -16.13 12.02
CA ILE A 298 -7.23 -16.01 10.98
C ILE A 298 -7.44 -14.54 10.64
N GLY A 299 -7.82 -14.24 9.41
CA GLY A 299 -7.92 -12.87 8.97
C GLY A 299 -8.72 -12.70 7.70
N GLY A 300 -8.91 -11.42 7.34
CA GLY A 300 -9.63 -11.01 6.15
C GLY A 300 -8.89 -9.90 5.43
N LYS A 301 -9.00 -9.87 4.11
CA LYS A 301 -8.44 -8.83 3.27
C LYS A 301 -9.46 -8.36 2.26
N PHE A 302 -9.66 -7.05 2.20
CA PHE A 302 -10.44 -6.37 1.18
C PHE A 302 -9.48 -5.61 0.28
N THR A 303 -9.43 -5.95 -1.00
CA THR A 303 -8.49 -5.38 -1.97
C THR A 303 -9.22 -4.65 -3.08
N ILE A 304 -8.69 -3.49 -3.44
CA ILE A 304 -9.00 -2.77 -4.66
C ILE A 304 -7.72 -2.73 -5.49
N ALA A 305 -7.75 -3.33 -6.67
CA ALA A 305 -6.63 -3.41 -7.58
C ALA A 305 -7.02 -2.90 -8.96
N GLN A 306 -6.06 -2.32 -9.66
CA GLN A 306 -6.23 -1.88 -11.03
C GLN A 306 -4.95 -2.10 -11.83
N THR A 307 -5.10 -2.46 -13.10
CA THR A 307 -4.00 -2.64 -14.04
C THR A 307 -4.31 -1.95 -15.36
N SER A 308 -3.31 -1.30 -15.93
CA SER A 308 -3.42 -0.68 -17.25
C SER A 308 -3.23 -1.75 -18.33
N PRO A 309 -4.21 -1.95 -19.23
CA PRO A 309 -4.09 -2.93 -20.30
C PRO A 309 -3.21 -2.41 -21.43
N GLN A 310 -2.43 -3.31 -22.01
CA GLN A 310 -1.80 -3.14 -23.31
C GLN A 310 -2.40 -4.17 -24.27
N ILE A 311 -3.09 -3.67 -25.29
CA ILE A 311 -3.67 -4.50 -26.33
C ILE A 311 -2.54 -4.99 -27.25
N HIS A 312 -2.47 -6.29 -27.43
CA HIS A 312 -1.61 -6.95 -28.40
C HIS A 312 -2.47 -7.39 -29.58
N THR A 313 -2.31 -6.70 -30.71
CA THR A 313 -3.19 -6.78 -31.88
C THR A 313 -2.72 -7.77 -32.93
N LYS A 314 -1.57 -8.41 -32.74
CA LYS A 314 -0.97 -9.30 -33.74
C LYS A 314 -1.93 -10.41 -34.19
N ARG A 315 -2.49 -11.17 -33.24
CA ARG A 315 -3.44 -12.26 -33.54
C ARG A 315 -4.74 -11.75 -34.16
N PHE A 316 -5.15 -10.54 -33.80
CA PHE A 316 -6.32 -9.89 -34.38
C PHE A 316 -6.09 -9.54 -35.85
N PHE A 317 -4.94 -8.95 -36.19
CA PHE A 317 -4.60 -8.64 -37.59
C PHE A 317 -4.23 -9.87 -38.41
N ASP A 318 -3.70 -10.93 -37.80
CA ASP A 318 -3.52 -12.23 -38.47
C ASP A 318 -4.87 -12.81 -38.96
N THR A 319 -5.99 -12.45 -38.30
CA THR A 319 -7.34 -12.92 -38.68
C THR A 319 -8.14 -11.91 -39.50
N HIS A 320 -7.76 -10.63 -39.45
CA HIS A 320 -8.40 -9.54 -40.20
C HIS A 320 -7.34 -8.65 -40.89
N PRO A 321 -6.55 -9.17 -41.85
CA PRO A 321 -5.48 -8.40 -42.51
C PRO A 321 -6.02 -7.23 -43.35
N GLU A 322 -7.28 -7.32 -43.81
CA GLU A 322 -7.92 -6.34 -44.69
C GLU A 322 -8.22 -4.99 -44.02
N ILE A 323 -8.33 -4.95 -42.70
CA ILE A 323 -8.63 -3.74 -41.91
C ILE A 323 -7.41 -3.16 -41.18
N GLU A 324 -6.24 -3.82 -41.22
CA GLU A 324 -5.04 -3.35 -40.53
C GLU A 324 -4.64 -1.93 -40.95
N LYS A 325 -4.78 -1.63 -42.24
CA LYS A 325 -4.43 -0.31 -42.78
C LYS A 325 -5.46 0.78 -42.45
N THR A 326 -6.68 0.43 -42.05
CA THR A 326 -7.75 1.39 -41.73
C THR A 326 -7.83 1.73 -40.26
N ILE A 327 -7.30 0.89 -39.38
CA ILE A 327 -7.29 1.11 -37.93
C ILE A 327 -6.11 2.02 -37.55
N GLU A 328 -6.38 3.03 -36.73
CA GLU A 328 -5.39 3.94 -36.16
C GLU A 328 -4.89 3.42 -34.81
N SER A 329 -5.82 3.06 -33.91
CA SER A 329 -5.48 2.59 -32.57
C SER A 329 -6.59 1.74 -31.97
N PHE A 330 -6.22 0.95 -30.96
CA PHE A 330 -7.17 0.28 -30.09
C PHE A 330 -7.14 0.96 -28.72
N GLU A 331 -8.31 1.25 -28.18
CA GLU A 331 -8.48 1.92 -26.90
C GLU A 331 -9.09 0.94 -25.90
N ALA A 332 -8.42 0.78 -24.76
CA ALA A 332 -8.92 -0.03 -23.66
C ALA A 332 -8.97 0.76 -22.38
N ARG A 333 -10.06 0.59 -21.62
CA ARG A 333 -10.16 1.12 -20.26
C ARG A 333 -9.37 0.24 -19.30
N THR A 334 -8.90 0.81 -18.20
CA THR A 334 -8.14 0.06 -17.18
C THR A 334 -8.93 -1.11 -16.60
N ILE A 335 -8.29 -2.26 -16.45
CA ILE A 335 -8.90 -3.44 -15.84
C ILE A 335 -8.85 -3.25 -14.33
N SER A 336 -10.00 -3.31 -13.67
CA SER A 336 -10.07 -3.14 -12.21
C SER A 336 -10.76 -4.31 -11.55
N TYR A 337 -10.38 -4.52 -10.31
CA TYR A 337 -10.64 -5.74 -9.58
C TYR A 337 -10.83 -5.41 -8.11
N ILE A 338 -11.99 -5.74 -7.57
CA ILE A 338 -12.25 -5.68 -6.13
C ILE A 338 -12.26 -7.12 -5.62
N SER A 339 -11.71 -7.38 -4.45
CA SER A 339 -11.85 -8.70 -3.82
C SER A 339 -12.06 -8.60 -2.33
N SER A 340 -12.78 -9.60 -1.81
CA SER A 340 -12.97 -9.84 -0.40
C SER A 340 -12.62 -11.30 -0.13
N VAL A 341 -11.60 -11.52 0.70
CA VAL A 341 -11.09 -12.85 1.02
C VAL A 341 -10.90 -13.00 2.51
N GLY A 342 -11.01 -14.23 3.00
CA GLY A 342 -10.70 -14.62 4.36
C GLY A 342 -9.86 -15.89 4.39
N GLY A 343 -9.10 -16.10 5.46
CA GLY A 343 -8.33 -17.31 5.61
C GLY A 343 -7.31 -17.27 6.72
N ILE A 344 -6.24 -18.04 6.54
CA ILE A 344 -5.24 -18.29 7.56
C ILE A 344 -4.03 -17.38 7.38
N HIS A 345 -3.45 -16.99 8.51
CA HIS A 345 -2.22 -16.23 8.62
C HIS A 345 -1.20 -17.03 9.42
N TYR A 346 0.06 -16.91 9.02
CA TYR A 346 1.21 -17.48 9.70
C TYR A 346 2.26 -16.39 9.94
N LYS A 347 2.89 -16.40 11.12
CA LYS A 347 4.07 -15.60 11.44
C LYS A 347 5.12 -16.45 12.15
N THR A 348 6.38 -16.12 11.94
CA THR A 348 7.51 -16.63 12.71
C THR A 348 8.49 -15.50 12.96
N LYS A 349 9.08 -15.48 14.15
CA LYS A 349 10.13 -14.54 14.49
C LYS A 349 11.42 -14.92 13.74
N ILE A 350 12.13 -13.93 13.22
CA ILE A 350 13.47 -14.09 12.64
C ILE A 350 14.50 -13.47 13.59
N LEU A 351 14.24 -12.22 13.99
CA LEU A 351 15.04 -11.46 14.95
C LEU A 351 14.10 -10.71 15.90
N PRO A 352 14.56 -10.25 17.07
CA PRO A 352 13.75 -9.41 17.95
C PRO A 352 13.14 -8.22 17.17
N GLY A 353 11.81 -8.13 17.15
CA GLY A 353 11.07 -7.11 16.38
C GLY A 353 10.90 -7.37 14.88
N LEU A 354 11.54 -8.40 14.30
CA LEU A 354 11.43 -8.74 12.87
C LEU A 354 10.83 -10.14 12.68
N TYR A 355 9.72 -10.20 11.95
CA TYR A 355 8.95 -11.41 11.70
C TYR A 355 8.87 -11.68 10.20
N ALA A 356 8.94 -12.94 9.80
CA ALA A 356 8.46 -13.37 8.50
C ALA A 356 7.09 -14.00 8.65
N GLY A 357 6.27 -13.89 7.63
CA GLY A 357 4.95 -14.47 7.66
C GLY A 357 4.33 -14.59 6.29
N GLY A 358 3.14 -15.14 6.28
CA GLY A 358 2.33 -15.25 5.08
C GLY A 358 0.87 -15.42 5.40
N SER A 359 0.04 -15.39 4.37
CA SER A 359 -1.35 -15.73 4.45
C SER A 359 -1.81 -16.49 3.21
N ALA A 360 -2.76 -17.39 3.43
CA ALA A 360 -3.47 -18.10 2.38
C ALA A 360 -4.97 -17.88 2.61
N MET A 361 -5.60 -17.17 1.69
CA MET A 361 -6.99 -16.71 1.84
C MET A 361 -7.78 -17.03 0.57
N ALA A 362 -9.06 -17.34 0.74
CA ALA A 362 -9.98 -17.58 -0.35
C ALA A 362 -11.24 -16.73 -0.17
N GLY A 363 -11.93 -16.46 -1.26
CA GLY A 363 -13.16 -15.70 -1.24
C GLY A 363 -13.61 -15.35 -2.64
N VAL A 364 -14.07 -14.11 -2.81
CA VAL A 364 -14.70 -13.64 -4.04
C VAL A 364 -13.99 -12.42 -4.60
N GLY A 365 -13.90 -12.40 -5.92
CA GLY A 365 -13.43 -11.28 -6.72
C GLY A 365 -14.56 -10.74 -7.58
N TYR A 366 -14.56 -9.43 -7.76
CA TYR A 366 -15.49 -8.67 -8.57
C TYR A 366 -14.68 -7.92 -9.64
N PRO A 367 -14.32 -8.60 -10.75
CA PRO A 367 -13.78 -7.92 -11.91
C PRO A 367 -14.81 -6.96 -12.48
N ARG A 368 -14.39 -5.73 -12.81
CA ARG A 368 -15.25 -4.74 -13.46
C ARG A 368 -15.43 -5.07 -14.95
N ASN A 369 -16.57 -4.68 -15.50
CA ASN A 369 -16.83 -4.76 -16.94
C ASN A 369 -15.73 -4.07 -17.73
N TYR A 370 -15.37 -4.70 -18.83
CA TYR A 370 -14.23 -4.32 -19.64
C TYR A 370 -14.67 -3.97 -21.06
N HIS A 371 -14.05 -2.95 -21.63
CA HIS A 371 -14.40 -2.43 -22.96
C HIS A 371 -13.14 -2.21 -23.78
N VAL A 372 -13.15 -2.73 -25.01
CA VAL A 372 -12.19 -2.43 -26.06
C VAL A 372 -12.93 -1.70 -27.17
N ASN A 373 -12.37 -0.57 -27.60
CA ASN A 373 -12.84 0.20 -28.73
C ASN A 373 -11.76 0.26 -29.81
N ILE A 374 -12.18 0.42 -31.06
CA ILE A 374 -11.30 0.68 -32.20
C ILE A 374 -11.48 2.12 -32.65
N ARG A 375 -10.38 2.79 -32.96
CA ARG A 375 -10.38 4.04 -33.69
C ARG A 375 -9.91 3.82 -35.11
N TYR A 376 -10.73 4.20 -36.09
CA TYR A 376 -10.34 4.18 -37.49
C TYR A 376 -9.67 5.49 -37.90
N LYS A 377 -8.80 5.43 -38.90
CA LYS A 377 -8.20 6.61 -39.52
C LYS A 377 -9.30 7.52 -40.06
N ASN A 378 -9.17 8.82 -39.79
CA ASN A 378 -10.13 9.88 -40.20
C ASN A 378 -11.48 9.86 -39.47
N GLN A 379 -11.63 9.10 -38.38
CA GLN A 379 -12.76 9.22 -37.46
C GLN A 379 -12.34 9.92 -36.17
N VAL A 380 -13.21 10.79 -35.65
CA VAL A 380 -12.98 11.53 -34.40
C VAL A 380 -13.31 10.66 -33.16
N HIS A 381 -14.22 9.70 -33.30
CA HIS A 381 -14.72 8.87 -32.20
C HIS A 381 -14.31 7.41 -32.38
N ALA A 382 -14.06 6.72 -31.26
CA ALA A 382 -13.79 5.29 -31.26
C ALA A 382 -15.10 4.50 -31.21
N GLU A 383 -15.17 3.44 -31.99
CA GLU A 383 -16.30 2.51 -32.07
C GLU A 383 -16.07 1.31 -31.14
N PRO A 384 -17.12 0.74 -30.53
CA PRO A 384 -16.97 -0.45 -29.70
C PRO A 384 -16.48 -1.63 -30.53
N LEU A 385 -15.53 -2.40 -29.99
CA LEU A 385 -15.05 -3.66 -30.58
C LEU A 385 -15.47 -4.84 -29.71
N LEU A 386 -15.25 -4.74 -28.41
CA LEU A 386 -15.53 -5.81 -27.47
C LEU A 386 -16.03 -5.23 -26.15
N HIS A 387 -17.20 -5.68 -25.72
CA HIS A 387 -17.70 -5.47 -24.38
C HIS A 387 -17.68 -6.79 -23.62
N CYS A 388 -17.05 -6.83 -22.45
CA CYS A 388 -17.06 -7.99 -21.57
C CYS A 388 -17.76 -7.62 -20.26
N GLU A 389 -18.88 -8.27 -19.99
CA GLU A 389 -19.58 -8.24 -18.72
C GLU A 389 -19.01 -9.31 -17.79
N SER A 390 -18.54 -8.87 -16.63
CA SER A 390 -17.75 -9.70 -15.73
C SER A 390 -18.59 -10.14 -14.53
N HIS A 391 -18.59 -11.44 -14.27
CA HIS A 391 -19.30 -12.04 -13.13
C HIS A 391 -18.44 -12.11 -11.88
N VAL A 392 -19.06 -12.38 -10.74
CA VAL A 392 -18.33 -12.70 -9.50
C VAL A 392 -17.50 -13.95 -9.72
N ILE A 393 -16.22 -13.90 -9.32
CA ILE A 393 -15.27 -15.00 -9.51
C ILE A 393 -14.78 -15.53 -8.17
N PRO A 394 -14.58 -16.85 -8.01
CA PRO A 394 -13.76 -17.36 -6.92
C PRO A 394 -12.35 -16.78 -6.99
N ASN A 395 -11.82 -16.40 -5.83
CA ASN A 395 -10.52 -15.76 -5.71
C ASN A 395 -9.66 -16.44 -4.64
N LEU A 396 -8.41 -16.71 -4.99
CA LEU A 396 -7.36 -17.18 -4.09
C LEU A 396 -6.31 -16.07 -3.93
N ASP A 397 -5.92 -15.80 -2.69
CA ASP A 397 -4.93 -14.79 -2.34
C ASP A 397 -3.83 -15.40 -1.46
N LEU A 398 -2.61 -15.36 -1.97
CA LEU A 398 -1.42 -15.84 -1.28
C LEU A 398 -0.48 -14.66 -1.04
N THR A 399 -0.14 -14.39 0.22
CA THR A 399 0.75 -13.29 0.58
C THR A 399 1.94 -13.83 1.36
N ALA A 400 3.15 -13.35 1.06
CA ALA A 400 4.33 -13.53 1.89
C ALA A 400 4.86 -12.15 2.29
N HIS A 401 5.30 -11.99 3.53
CA HIS A 401 5.72 -10.69 4.04
C HIS A 401 6.82 -10.79 5.09
N PHE A 402 7.59 -9.70 5.20
CA PHE A 402 8.44 -9.40 6.34
C PHE A 402 7.84 -8.24 7.11
N MET A 403 7.64 -8.40 8.40
CA MET A 403 7.07 -7.42 9.29
C MET A 403 8.12 -6.97 10.31
N HIS A 404 8.36 -5.66 10.35
CA HIS A 404 9.12 -5.03 11.42
C HIS A 404 8.14 -4.37 12.39
N ILE A 405 8.11 -4.83 13.64
CA ILE A 405 7.34 -4.22 14.72
C ILE A 405 8.09 -2.98 15.19
N THR A 406 7.56 -1.82 14.84
CA THR A 406 8.17 -0.51 15.10
C THR A 406 7.86 0.01 16.51
N GLY A 407 6.93 -0.60 17.23
CA GLY A 407 6.62 -0.30 18.63
C GLY A 407 5.52 -1.22 19.17
N LYS A 408 5.02 -0.97 20.39
CA LYS A 408 4.05 -1.87 21.05
C LYS A 408 2.88 -2.22 20.12
N ASN A 409 2.27 -1.27 19.41
CA ASN A 409 1.03 -1.53 18.65
C ASN A 409 1.11 -1.13 17.19
N ALA A 410 2.32 -1.09 16.62
CA ALA A 410 2.54 -0.72 15.24
C ALA A 410 3.57 -1.62 14.57
N GLY A 411 3.32 -1.97 13.32
CA GLY A 411 4.29 -2.67 12.48
C GLY A 411 4.24 -2.24 11.03
N LEU A 412 5.40 -2.27 10.39
CA LEU A 412 5.57 -2.05 8.97
C LEU A 412 5.80 -3.40 8.30
N LYS A 413 5.00 -3.77 7.31
CA LYS A 413 5.19 -4.99 6.52
C LYS A 413 5.63 -4.65 5.12
N LEU A 414 6.60 -5.38 4.59
CA LEU A 414 6.88 -5.46 3.15
C LEU A 414 6.31 -6.78 2.65
N PHE A 415 5.50 -6.75 1.60
CA PHE A 415 4.81 -7.93 1.12
C PHE A 415 5.01 -8.18 -0.38
N VAL A 416 4.95 -9.46 -0.73
CA VAL A 416 4.68 -9.94 -2.08
C VAL A 416 3.37 -10.71 -2.03
N ASN A 417 2.49 -10.47 -3.00
CA ASN A 417 1.16 -11.04 -3.06
C ASN A 417 0.93 -11.66 -4.43
N TYR A 418 0.32 -12.84 -4.46
CA TYR A 418 -0.12 -13.52 -5.65
C TYR A 418 -1.61 -13.84 -5.54
N ASN A 419 -2.39 -13.23 -6.42
CA ASN A 419 -3.83 -13.30 -6.46
C ASN A 419 -4.27 -14.01 -7.75
N ILE A 420 -5.14 -15.01 -7.61
CA ILE A 420 -5.63 -15.86 -8.71
C ILE A 420 -7.16 -15.83 -8.70
N GLY A 421 -7.74 -15.35 -9.79
CA GLY A 421 -9.19 -15.39 -10.02
C GLY A 421 -9.53 -16.29 -11.20
N ILE A 422 -10.52 -17.16 -11.05
CA ILE A 422 -10.98 -18.05 -12.15
C ILE A 422 -12.40 -17.66 -12.49
N GLY A 423 -12.61 -17.13 -13.70
CA GLY A 423 -13.84 -16.43 -14.04
C GLY A 423 -14.45 -16.82 -15.37
N LYS A 424 -15.69 -16.37 -15.54
CA LYS A 424 -16.36 -16.30 -16.83
C LYS A 424 -16.85 -14.88 -17.04
N SER A 425 -16.80 -14.41 -18.29
CA SER A 425 -17.36 -13.14 -18.71
C SER A 425 -18.23 -13.37 -19.93
N ASP A 426 -19.40 -12.77 -19.95
CA ASP A 426 -20.20 -12.69 -21.17
C ASP A 426 -19.61 -11.58 -22.02
N TYR A 427 -19.56 -11.79 -23.33
CA TYR A 427 -19.01 -10.79 -24.24
C TYR A 427 -19.94 -10.49 -25.41
N ILE A 428 -19.89 -9.25 -25.86
CA ILE A 428 -20.49 -8.76 -27.09
C ILE A 428 -19.34 -8.26 -27.96
N TYR A 429 -19.12 -8.91 -29.09
CA TYR A 429 -18.14 -8.54 -30.09
C TYR A 429 -18.83 -7.84 -31.25
N TYR A 430 -18.34 -6.65 -31.58
CA TYR A 430 -18.78 -5.83 -32.69
C TYR A 430 -17.72 -5.97 -33.79
N PRO A 431 -17.99 -6.77 -34.82
CA PRO A 431 -16.94 -7.04 -35.80
C PRO A 431 -16.64 -5.75 -36.62
N PRO A 432 -15.40 -5.57 -37.08
CA PRO A 432 -14.99 -4.35 -37.78
C PRO A 432 -15.47 -4.37 -39.24
N HIS A 433 -16.14 -3.32 -39.71
CA HIS A 433 -16.71 -3.28 -41.07
C HIS A 433 -16.46 -1.98 -41.83
N LYS A 434 -16.21 -2.10 -43.14
CA LYS A 434 -16.28 -0.99 -44.11
C LYS A 434 -17.74 -0.69 -44.48
N GLY A 435 -18.53 -0.18 -43.53
CA GLY A 435 -19.85 0.37 -43.84
C GLY A 435 -21.00 -0.64 -44.05
N GLN A 436 -20.88 -1.87 -43.56
CA GLN A 436 -22.00 -2.81 -43.44
C GLN A 436 -22.29 -3.08 -41.95
N SER A 437 -23.56 -3.00 -41.57
CA SER A 437 -24.05 -3.37 -40.23
C SER A 437 -24.08 -4.90 -40.12
N ILE A 438 -23.07 -5.51 -39.50
CA ILE A 438 -23.14 -6.92 -39.10
C ILE A 438 -23.65 -6.99 -37.67
N GLU A 439 -24.50 -7.98 -37.41
CA GLU A 439 -25.03 -8.22 -36.08
C GLU A 439 -23.89 -8.53 -35.08
N PRO A 440 -23.94 -7.95 -33.86
CA PRO A 440 -22.98 -8.25 -32.82
C PRO A 440 -23.00 -9.74 -32.44
N LYS A 441 -21.82 -10.33 -32.26
CA LYS A 441 -21.69 -11.71 -31.77
C LYS A 441 -21.68 -11.72 -30.25
N THR A 442 -22.52 -12.53 -29.64
CA THR A 442 -22.53 -12.74 -28.18
C THR A 442 -21.97 -14.10 -27.82
N GLY A 443 -21.24 -14.21 -26.71
CA GLY A 443 -20.74 -15.49 -26.23
C GLY A 443 -20.24 -15.44 -24.80
N VAL A 444 -19.73 -16.59 -24.33
CA VAL A 444 -19.16 -16.73 -22.98
C VAL A 444 -17.67 -17.02 -23.09
N HIS A 445 -16.88 -16.24 -22.36
CA HIS A 445 -15.44 -16.37 -22.31
C HIS A 445 -14.98 -16.81 -20.91
N ARG A 446 -14.10 -17.81 -20.84
CA ARG A 446 -13.50 -18.25 -19.58
C ARG A 446 -12.09 -17.69 -19.47
N PHE A 447 -11.75 -17.13 -18.32
CA PHE A 447 -10.43 -16.52 -18.10
C PHE A 447 -9.86 -16.89 -16.73
N ILE A 448 -8.54 -16.84 -16.64
CA ILE A 448 -7.81 -16.92 -15.38
C ILE A 448 -7.05 -15.61 -15.22
N LEU A 449 -7.32 -14.90 -14.14
CA LEU A 449 -6.67 -13.65 -13.78
C LEU A 449 -5.50 -13.97 -12.85
N HIS A 450 -4.28 -13.61 -13.27
CA HIS A 450 -3.08 -13.75 -12.46
C HIS A 450 -2.55 -12.36 -12.11
N ASN A 451 -2.55 -12.02 -10.83
CA ASN A 451 -2.04 -10.75 -10.33
C ASN A 451 -0.93 -10.99 -9.32
N PHE A 452 0.30 -10.56 -9.66
CA PHE A 452 1.41 -10.56 -8.73
C PHE A 452 1.68 -9.13 -8.30
N SER A 453 1.70 -8.84 -7.01
CA SER A 453 1.86 -7.49 -6.47
C SER A 453 2.96 -7.42 -5.43
N ILE A 454 3.66 -6.31 -5.38
CA ILE A 454 4.67 -6.02 -4.35
C ILE A 454 4.29 -4.72 -3.66
N GLY A 455 4.46 -4.63 -2.35
CA GLY A 455 4.00 -3.45 -1.62
C GLY A 455 4.43 -3.39 -0.17
N ALA A 456 3.83 -2.45 0.55
CA ALA A 456 4.02 -2.24 1.97
C ALA A 456 2.69 -2.10 2.72
N GLU A 457 2.66 -2.51 3.98
CA GLU A 457 1.54 -2.38 4.91
C GLU A 457 1.97 -1.59 6.13
N VAL A 458 1.11 -0.69 6.59
CA VAL A 458 1.19 -0.17 7.96
C VAL A 458 0.09 -0.86 8.75
N ALA A 459 0.46 -1.57 9.82
CA ALA A 459 -0.44 -2.37 10.65
C ALA A 459 -0.48 -1.85 12.09
N ALA A 460 -1.68 -1.58 12.59
CA ALA A 460 -1.97 -1.50 14.01
C ALA A 460 -2.03 -2.91 14.60
N LEU A 461 -1.47 -3.10 15.80
CA LEU A 461 -1.46 -4.37 16.54
C LEU A 461 -2.24 -4.20 17.84
N PHE A 462 -2.96 -5.21 18.27
CA PHE A 462 -3.80 -5.22 19.47
C PHE A 462 -3.51 -6.53 20.22
N TRP A 463 -2.68 -6.45 21.27
CA TRP A 463 -2.32 -7.60 22.11
C TRP A 463 -3.45 -7.99 23.05
#